data_AF-A0A2E2URP0-F1
#
_entry.id   AF-A0A2E2URP0-F1
#
_cell.length_a   1.000
_cell.length_b   1.000
_cell.length_c   1.000
_cell.angle_alpha   90.00
_cell.angle_beta   90.00
_cell.angle_gamma   90.00
#
_symmetry.space_group_name_H-M   'P 1'
#
loop_
_entity.id
_entity.type
_entity.pdbx_description
1 polymer ?
#
loop_
_entity_poly.entity_id
_entity_poly.type
_entity_poly.pdbx_seq_one_letter_code
_entity_poly.pdbx_strand_id
1 'polypeptide(L)'
;MVIRIIYLLTLVNFLATSSDLYCQSIKKDLINISKKRDINFINFSAKDSTGVRKKLKTPKNNYRTESNNVTNQLPYPIIFIHGLSSNHSTWNSTTDWLDNEYNLIFGGRLDYCLDFDGDLTTANGNFYPEEGADIARFEYNLIPNGDYFYINFDVGIDGSVSPPITSPQNNLSNQAAIKKQGIALSDAIEVVLMTTGKSKVILFGHSMGGLASREYLQNNDIWQLDGAHHIAKLVTTGTPHGGSNASGSALSLLAGIDESSDGIRDLRSSYFWSGDQGVYLEGGIEDSAVLFDSIFYPFYNLDVNCNGIINEQIIGLNEKYNPTDLEYSCIIGDFFGIGSDGIVTTSSQNIFNFINLNSNFQQNIYNISASHIDLTSQYSINLSALDEPNFQELSYTIELNKAYIGFINQQSQNDLISDIDYFKFSIDENNYFDINVENFSENLIEWNIFDSNNNNLIYNSTESLTENSTQIYLENGNYFLVFESIASEINSQYNFSIETTLSTSESNIANIKISPNPFDSTINISSNLIFNKAQIYNSLGQKLMTLDLKPEQKIDLSELKRGIYNITLVNRSQRKTFKIIKK
;
A
#
# COMPACT_ATOMS: atom_id res chain seq x y z
N MET A 1 -13.00 -7.03 -57.27
CA MET A 1 -12.81 -7.38 -55.85
C MET A 1 -11.60 -6.63 -55.27
N VAL A 2 -11.62 -5.28 -55.29
CA VAL A 2 -10.55 -4.43 -54.70
C VAL A 2 -11.13 -3.14 -54.07
N ILE A 3 -12.44 -2.88 -54.14
CA ILE A 3 -13.05 -1.61 -53.67
C ILE A 3 -13.78 -1.77 -52.30
N ARG A 4 -13.73 -2.95 -51.67
CA ARG A 4 -14.39 -3.21 -50.36
C ARG A 4 -13.43 -3.23 -49.15
N ILE A 5 -12.12 -3.03 -49.34
CA ILE A 5 -11.12 -3.11 -48.25
C ILE A 5 -10.70 -1.71 -47.75
N ILE A 6 -10.88 -0.64 -48.54
CA ILE A 6 -10.42 0.70 -48.15
C ILE A 6 -11.43 1.42 -47.23
N TYR A 7 -12.72 1.06 -47.26
CA TYR A 7 -13.74 1.67 -46.39
C TYR A 7 -13.79 1.11 -44.96
N LEU A 8 -13.21 -0.08 -44.70
CA LEU A 8 -13.16 -0.65 -43.34
C LEU A 8 -11.95 -0.12 -42.54
N LEU A 9 -10.83 0.18 -43.20
CA LEU A 9 -9.62 0.68 -42.53
C LEU A 9 -9.72 2.17 -42.14
N THR A 10 -10.53 2.96 -42.84
CA THR A 10 -10.75 4.37 -42.49
C THR A 10 -11.79 4.58 -41.40
N LEU A 11 -12.74 3.64 -41.18
CA LEU A 11 -13.70 3.73 -40.08
C LEU A 11 -13.10 3.27 -38.74
N VAL A 12 -12.21 2.27 -38.75
CA VAL A 12 -11.52 1.77 -37.54
C VAL A 12 -10.51 2.80 -37.01
N ASN A 13 -9.83 3.53 -37.90
CA ASN A 13 -8.93 4.60 -37.47
C ASN A 13 -9.67 5.88 -37.04
N PHE A 14 -10.92 6.12 -37.46
CA PHE A 14 -11.67 7.30 -37.01
C PHE A 14 -12.38 7.07 -35.66
N LEU A 15 -12.72 5.82 -35.33
CA LEU A 15 -13.30 5.45 -34.04
C LEU A 15 -12.23 5.27 -32.94
N ALA A 16 -11.02 4.81 -33.29
CA ALA A 16 -9.90 4.74 -32.34
C ALA A 16 -9.34 6.13 -32.00
N THR A 17 -9.27 7.05 -32.95
CA THR A 17 -8.74 8.40 -32.68
C THR A 17 -9.70 9.30 -31.92
N SER A 18 -11.02 9.06 -31.95
CA SER A 18 -11.97 9.88 -31.18
C SER A 18 -12.05 9.48 -29.70
N SER A 19 -11.88 8.19 -29.37
CA SER A 19 -11.74 7.74 -27.97
C SER A 19 -10.37 8.10 -27.42
N ASP A 20 -9.30 8.01 -28.23
CA ASP A 20 -7.96 8.35 -27.79
C ASP A 20 -7.75 9.87 -27.62
N LEU A 21 -8.37 10.73 -28.44
CA LEU A 21 -8.32 12.18 -28.24
C LEU A 21 -9.20 12.67 -27.07
N TYR A 22 -10.28 11.95 -26.74
CA TYR A 22 -11.10 12.24 -25.55
C TYR A 22 -10.42 11.75 -24.26
N CYS A 23 -9.75 10.59 -24.33
CA CYS A 23 -8.94 10.05 -23.23
C CYS A 23 -7.61 10.83 -23.05
N GLN A 24 -7.05 11.40 -24.12
CA GLN A 24 -5.89 12.31 -24.05
C GLN A 24 -6.23 13.71 -23.53
N SER A 25 -7.49 14.18 -23.64
CA SER A 25 -7.87 15.48 -23.09
C SER A 25 -7.98 15.51 -21.56
N ILE A 26 -8.08 14.35 -20.90
CA ILE A 26 -8.15 14.23 -19.43
C ILE A 26 -6.77 13.93 -18.80
N LYS A 27 -5.80 13.44 -19.57
CA LYS A 27 -4.45 13.07 -19.08
C LYS A 27 -3.48 14.26 -19.07
N LYS A 28 -3.84 15.29 -18.29
CA LYS A 28 -3.10 16.56 -18.13
C LYS A 28 -2.21 16.50 -16.90
N ASP A 29 -0.89 16.74 -17.08
CA ASP A 29 0.15 16.88 -16.04
C ASP A 29 -0.39 17.05 -14.60
N LEU A 30 -0.58 15.91 -13.89
CA LEU A 30 -1.19 15.82 -12.54
C LEU A 30 -0.33 16.45 -11.43
N ILE A 31 0.82 17.04 -11.79
CA ILE A 31 1.71 17.78 -10.90
C ILE A 31 1.10 19.16 -10.52
N ASN A 32 0.09 19.66 -11.23
CA ASN A 32 -0.47 21.02 -11.01
C ASN A 32 -1.98 21.10 -10.69
N ILE A 33 -2.66 19.99 -10.35
CA ILE A 33 -4.11 19.98 -10.09
C ILE A 33 -4.51 20.33 -8.65
N SER A 34 -3.57 20.45 -7.71
CA SER A 34 -3.91 20.61 -6.29
C SER A 34 -4.51 21.99 -5.99
N LYS A 35 -5.70 22.00 -5.38
CA LYS A 35 -6.38 23.19 -4.89
C LYS A 35 -5.76 23.67 -3.57
N LYS A 36 -5.54 24.98 -3.46
CA LYS A 36 -5.05 25.60 -2.23
C LYS A 36 -6.06 25.47 -1.10
N ARG A 37 -5.56 25.34 0.13
CA ARG A 37 -6.37 25.38 1.36
C ARG A 37 -5.66 26.12 2.49
N ASP A 38 -6.37 26.37 3.59
CA ASP A 38 -5.72 26.81 4.83
C ASP A 38 -4.74 25.73 5.32
N ILE A 39 -3.48 26.11 5.51
CA ILE A 39 -2.40 25.25 5.99
C ILE A 39 -2.73 24.57 7.33
N ASN A 40 -3.61 25.16 8.14
CA ASN A 40 -4.09 24.55 9.38
C ASN A 40 -4.69 23.16 9.14
N PHE A 41 -5.34 22.93 8.00
CA PHE A 41 -5.98 21.66 7.67
C PHE A 41 -5.01 20.51 7.38
N ILE A 42 -3.72 20.81 7.19
CA ILE A 42 -2.67 19.78 7.21
C ILE A 42 -2.56 19.16 8.61
N ASN A 43 -2.67 19.97 9.65
CA ASN A 43 -2.35 19.59 11.03
C ASN A 43 -3.59 19.40 11.92
N PHE A 44 -4.73 19.97 11.53
CA PHE A 44 -5.93 20.06 12.36
C PHE A 44 -7.21 19.86 11.55
N SER A 45 -8.22 19.23 12.15
CA SER A 45 -9.55 19.13 11.56
C SER A 45 -10.23 20.50 11.46
N ALA A 46 -11.37 20.55 10.77
CA ALA A 46 -12.39 21.57 10.95
C ALA A 46 -12.80 21.66 12.42
N LYS A 47 -13.38 22.81 12.77
CA LYS A 47 -13.96 22.98 14.11
C LYS A 47 -15.19 22.10 14.22
N ASP A 48 -15.26 21.32 15.30
CA ASP A 48 -16.46 20.58 15.66
C ASP A 48 -17.58 21.51 16.14
N SER A 49 -18.71 20.94 16.56
CA SER A 49 -19.86 21.67 17.09
C SER A 49 -19.56 22.48 18.37
N THR A 50 -18.46 22.20 19.05
CA THR A 50 -17.98 22.95 20.23
C THR A 50 -16.96 24.04 19.87
N GLY A 51 -16.58 24.14 18.59
CA GLY A 51 -15.60 25.09 18.09
C GLY A 51 -14.14 24.61 18.21
N VAL A 52 -13.92 23.36 18.61
CA VAL A 52 -12.59 22.77 18.85
C VAL A 52 -12.09 22.06 17.59
N ARG A 53 -10.79 22.19 17.31
CA ARG A 53 -10.13 21.43 16.23
C ARG A 53 -9.39 20.23 16.81
N LYS A 54 -9.56 19.05 16.21
CA LYS A 54 -8.79 17.85 16.54
C LYS A 54 -7.43 17.90 15.85
N LYS A 55 -6.36 17.56 16.57
CA LYS A 55 -5.04 17.38 15.96
C LYS A 55 -5.05 16.13 15.08
N LEU A 56 -4.55 16.26 13.86
CA LEU A 56 -4.46 15.15 12.91
C LEU A 56 -3.11 14.45 13.04
N LYS A 57 -3.07 13.16 12.69
CA LYS A 57 -1.81 12.44 12.49
C LYS A 57 -1.11 13.08 11.28
N THR A 58 0.17 13.40 11.43
CA THR A 58 1.01 14.03 10.40
C THR A 58 2.34 13.29 10.32
N PRO A 59 3.01 13.28 9.16
CA PRO A 59 4.38 12.78 9.07
C PRO A 59 5.24 13.41 10.17
N LYS A 60 6.08 12.60 10.82
CA LYS A 60 6.99 13.13 11.85
C LYS A 60 8.06 13.97 11.13
N ASN A 61 7.94 15.30 11.19
CA ASN A 61 8.91 16.29 10.64
C ASN A 61 10.32 16.20 11.21
N ASN A 62 10.55 15.28 12.15
CA ASN A 62 11.90 14.87 12.44
C ASN A 62 12.41 14.19 11.17
N TYR A 63 13.14 14.94 10.33
CA TYR A 63 14.45 14.44 9.94
C TYR A 63 15.00 13.85 11.23
N ARG A 64 14.95 12.52 11.39
CA ARG A 64 15.78 11.87 12.39
C ARG A 64 17.14 12.46 12.06
N THR A 65 17.63 13.37 12.91
CA THR A 65 18.99 13.90 12.82
C THR A 65 19.85 12.73 12.44
N GLU A 66 20.61 12.86 11.35
CA GLU A 66 21.41 11.86 10.62
C GLU A 66 22.23 10.88 11.49
N SER A 67 21.64 10.22 12.46
CA SER A 67 22.02 8.91 12.94
C SER A 67 21.45 7.97 11.89
N ASN A 68 22.12 7.91 10.74
CA ASN A 68 22.69 6.73 10.07
C ASN A 68 22.07 5.34 10.30
N ASN A 69 20.86 5.21 10.81
CA ASN A 69 20.14 3.96 10.93
C ASN A 69 19.57 3.69 9.54
N VAL A 70 20.02 2.62 8.90
CA VAL A 70 19.27 2.02 7.81
C VAL A 70 17.87 1.74 8.36
N THR A 71 16.86 2.46 7.89
CA THR A 71 15.47 2.23 8.31
C THR A 71 14.92 1.12 7.44
N ASN A 72 14.56 -0.01 8.05
CA ASN A 72 13.81 -1.05 7.36
C ASN A 72 12.50 -0.45 6.89
N GLN A 73 12.17 -0.68 5.62
CA GLN A 73 10.97 -0.17 4.97
C GLN A 73 10.19 -1.34 4.39
N LEU A 74 8.90 -1.12 4.13
CA LEU A 74 8.12 -2.07 3.35
C LEU A 74 8.61 -2.11 1.89
N PRO A 75 8.52 -3.28 1.22
CA PRO A 75 8.75 -3.35 -0.23
C PRO A 75 7.86 -2.38 -1.01
N TYR A 76 6.57 -2.34 -0.68
CA TYR A 76 5.57 -1.43 -1.27
C TYR A 76 4.79 -0.69 -0.18
N PRO A 77 4.44 0.58 -0.39
CA PRO A 77 3.69 1.36 0.57
C PRO A 77 2.21 0.94 0.60
N ILE A 78 1.60 1.05 1.77
CA ILE A 78 0.18 0.75 1.99
C ILE A 78 -0.64 2.03 1.87
N ILE A 79 -1.76 2.00 1.14
CA ILE A 79 -2.74 3.08 1.10
C ILE A 79 -4.00 2.61 1.84
N PHE A 80 -4.27 3.24 2.98
CA PHE A 80 -5.50 2.99 3.74
C PHE A 80 -6.64 3.89 3.28
N ILE A 81 -7.80 3.28 3.06
CA ILE A 81 -9.00 3.91 2.49
C ILE A 81 -10.17 3.65 3.44
N HIS A 82 -10.85 4.71 3.87
CA HIS A 82 -11.96 4.62 4.83
C HIS A 82 -13.32 4.38 4.14
N GLY A 83 -14.31 3.97 4.93
CA GLY A 83 -15.68 3.74 4.45
C GLY A 83 -16.60 4.97 4.48
N LEU A 84 -17.89 4.68 4.28
CA LEU A 84 -19.00 5.64 4.26
C LEU A 84 -19.11 6.42 5.57
N SER A 85 -19.33 7.74 5.46
CA SER A 85 -19.56 8.63 6.60
C SER A 85 -18.46 8.52 7.68
N SER A 86 -17.25 8.17 7.26
CA SER A 86 -16.03 8.04 8.07
C SER A 86 -14.95 8.97 7.54
N ASN A 87 -13.72 8.86 8.06
CA ASN A 87 -12.55 9.60 7.62
C ASN A 87 -11.28 8.80 7.86
N HIS A 88 -10.15 9.34 7.40
CA HIS A 88 -8.83 8.71 7.53
C HIS A 88 -8.47 8.26 8.96
N SER A 89 -9.00 8.90 10.01
CA SER A 89 -8.61 8.61 11.39
C SER A 89 -9.14 7.28 11.91
N THR A 90 -10.05 6.63 11.20
CA THR A 90 -10.52 5.27 11.49
C THR A 90 -9.36 4.25 11.54
N TRP A 91 -8.28 4.52 10.82
CA TRP A 91 -7.09 3.66 10.74
C TRP A 91 -6.04 3.95 11.81
N ASN A 92 -6.20 5.00 12.62
CA ASN A 92 -5.18 5.41 13.58
C ASN A 92 -4.86 4.30 14.59
N SER A 93 -5.83 3.53 15.08
CA SER A 93 -5.57 2.43 16.01
C SER A 93 -4.58 1.42 15.42
N THR A 94 -4.81 0.99 14.17
CA THR A 94 -3.94 0.06 13.46
C THR A 94 -2.58 0.68 13.18
N THR A 95 -2.54 1.90 12.62
CA THR A 95 -1.25 2.48 12.22
C THR A 95 -0.43 3.03 13.38
N ASP A 96 -1.04 3.44 14.50
CA ASP A 96 -0.32 3.81 15.72
C ASP A 96 0.34 2.56 16.33
N TRP A 97 -0.30 1.40 16.24
CA TRP A 97 0.32 0.13 16.61
C TRP A 97 1.48 -0.21 15.67
N LEU A 98 1.31 -0.11 14.35
CA LEU A 98 2.39 -0.33 13.37
C LEU A 98 3.60 0.60 13.58
N ASP A 99 3.34 1.88 13.89
CA ASP A 99 4.38 2.87 14.20
C ASP A 99 5.18 2.48 15.46
N ASN A 100 4.51 1.93 16.48
CA ASN A 100 5.10 1.66 17.78
C ASN A 100 5.84 0.31 17.82
N GLU A 101 5.25 -0.73 17.23
CA GLU A 101 5.82 -2.09 17.25
C GLU A 101 6.89 -2.27 16.16
N TYR A 102 6.64 -1.80 14.94
CA TYR A 102 7.47 -2.09 13.77
C TYR A 102 8.21 -0.86 13.23
N ASN A 103 8.02 0.31 13.86
CA ASN A 103 8.63 1.58 13.44
C ASN A 103 8.26 2.00 12.00
N LEU A 104 7.10 1.58 11.50
CA LEU A 104 6.63 2.01 10.19
C LEU A 104 6.44 3.53 10.15
N ILE A 105 6.65 4.10 8.96
CA ILE A 105 6.69 5.53 8.74
C ILE A 105 5.40 5.98 8.05
N PHE A 106 4.65 6.86 8.72
CA PHE A 106 3.54 7.56 8.09
C PHE A 106 4.02 8.53 7.01
N GLY A 107 3.75 8.19 5.75
CA GLY A 107 4.10 8.95 4.56
C GLY A 107 3.27 10.22 4.36
N GLY A 108 2.06 10.27 4.91
CA GLY A 108 1.18 11.44 4.86
C GLY A 108 -0.23 11.12 4.37
N ARG A 109 -1.01 12.18 4.15
CA ARG A 109 -2.43 12.08 3.79
C ARG A 109 -2.73 12.87 2.52
N LEU A 110 -3.51 12.25 1.64
CA LEU A 110 -4.11 12.88 0.48
C LEU A 110 -5.60 13.14 0.76
N ASP A 111 -6.01 14.39 0.58
CA ASP A 111 -7.35 14.88 0.93
C ASP A 111 -8.09 15.26 -0.37
N TYR A 112 -9.24 14.61 -0.60
CA TYR A 112 -10.09 14.82 -1.78
C TYR A 112 -11.51 15.21 -1.35
N CYS A 113 -12.02 16.27 -1.96
CA CYS A 113 -13.45 16.58 -1.95
C CYS A 113 -14.06 16.00 -3.23
N LEU A 114 -15.12 15.20 -3.12
CA LEU A 114 -15.71 14.40 -4.22
C LEU A 114 -17.03 14.94 -4.75
N ASP A 115 -17.56 16.02 -4.18
CA ASP A 115 -18.73 16.77 -4.66
C ASP A 115 -18.40 18.28 -4.69
N PHE A 116 -17.20 18.60 -5.15
CA PHE A 116 -16.56 19.91 -5.01
C PHE A 116 -17.35 21.08 -5.63
N ASP A 117 -18.17 20.81 -6.65
CA ASP A 117 -19.09 21.78 -7.24
C ASP A 117 -20.24 22.21 -6.30
N GLY A 118 -20.51 21.40 -5.27
CA GLY A 118 -21.55 21.59 -4.27
C GLY A 118 -22.95 21.16 -4.71
N ASP A 119 -23.10 20.48 -5.86
CA ASP A 119 -24.39 20.04 -6.40
C ASP A 119 -24.53 18.50 -6.31
N LEU A 120 -25.32 18.04 -5.35
CA LEU A 120 -25.59 16.62 -5.12
C LEU A 120 -26.50 15.99 -6.19
N THR A 121 -27.09 16.80 -7.07
CA THR A 121 -28.02 16.32 -8.12
C THR A 121 -27.32 16.01 -9.44
N THR A 122 -26.03 16.30 -9.53
CA THR A 122 -25.16 15.98 -10.67
C THR A 122 -24.03 15.05 -10.24
N ALA A 123 -23.44 14.34 -11.19
CA ALA A 123 -22.21 13.59 -10.94
C ALA A 123 -21.31 13.61 -12.17
N ASN A 124 -20.02 13.74 -11.94
CA ASN A 124 -18.96 13.58 -12.93
C ASN A 124 -17.66 13.09 -12.28
N GLY A 125 -16.74 12.60 -13.12
CA GLY A 125 -15.40 12.21 -12.71
C GLY A 125 -14.33 13.30 -12.90
N ASN A 126 -14.71 14.55 -13.12
CA ASN A 126 -13.77 15.59 -13.54
C ASN A 126 -13.01 16.15 -12.33
N PHE A 127 -11.77 16.58 -12.58
CA PHE A 127 -10.92 17.21 -11.57
C PHE A 127 -10.90 18.74 -11.69
N TYR A 128 -10.90 19.42 -10.56
CA TYR A 128 -10.48 20.83 -10.48
C TYR A 128 -9.10 21.00 -11.18
N PRO A 129 -8.87 22.06 -11.98
CA PRO A 129 -9.67 23.30 -12.09
C PRO A 129 -10.73 23.32 -13.20
N GLU A 130 -11.18 22.16 -13.69
CA GLU A 130 -12.31 22.12 -14.62
C GLU A 130 -13.58 22.72 -13.97
N GLU A 131 -14.36 23.46 -14.76
CA GLU A 131 -15.60 24.08 -14.31
C GLU A 131 -16.66 23.00 -14.06
N GLY A 132 -17.31 23.02 -12.89
CA GLY A 132 -18.26 21.99 -12.48
C GLY A 132 -17.62 20.66 -12.09
N ALA A 133 -16.30 20.63 -11.83
CA ALA A 133 -15.63 19.41 -11.38
C ALA A 133 -16.08 18.98 -9.98
N ASP A 134 -16.40 17.70 -9.86
CA ASP A 134 -16.75 17.07 -8.59
C ASP A 134 -15.52 16.76 -7.74
N ILE A 135 -14.38 16.46 -8.37
CA ILE A 135 -13.20 16.00 -7.64
C ILE A 135 -12.20 17.15 -7.48
N ALA A 136 -11.82 17.44 -6.24
CA ALA A 136 -10.74 18.36 -5.93
C ALA A 136 -9.75 17.73 -4.96
N ARG A 137 -8.51 17.50 -5.43
CA ARG A 137 -7.37 17.20 -4.56
C ARG A 137 -6.86 18.48 -3.93
N PHE A 138 -6.67 18.50 -2.61
CA PHE A 138 -6.08 19.65 -1.92
C PHE A 138 -4.58 19.52 -1.69
N GLU A 139 -3.91 20.64 -1.43
CA GLU A 139 -2.50 20.67 -1.02
C GLU A 139 -2.21 19.67 0.12
N TYR A 140 -1.15 18.88 -0.06
CA TYR A 140 -0.74 17.80 0.83
C TYR A 140 0.71 17.99 1.28
N ASN A 141 1.13 17.20 2.28
CA ASN A 141 2.52 17.11 2.71
C ASN A 141 2.87 15.62 2.84
N LEU A 142 3.56 15.09 1.81
CA LEU A 142 4.01 13.70 1.78
C LEU A 142 5.52 13.60 1.90
N ILE A 143 6.02 12.50 2.46
CA ILE A 143 7.45 12.19 2.55
C ILE A 143 7.82 10.97 1.70
N PRO A 144 8.99 10.96 1.02
CA PRO A 144 9.38 9.87 0.12
C PRO A 144 9.55 8.50 0.78
N ASN A 145 9.98 8.46 2.03
CA ASN A 145 10.26 7.21 2.76
C ASN A 145 9.06 6.75 3.60
N GLY A 146 7.83 7.02 3.15
CA GLY A 146 6.62 6.57 3.83
C GLY A 146 6.32 5.10 3.55
N ASP A 147 6.08 4.31 4.60
CA ASP A 147 5.62 2.93 4.51
C ASP A 147 4.11 2.84 4.29
N TYR A 148 3.36 3.84 4.76
CA TYR A 148 1.92 3.90 4.52
C TYR A 148 1.38 5.32 4.41
N PHE A 149 0.24 5.43 3.74
CA PHE A 149 -0.44 6.67 3.39
C PHE A 149 -1.93 6.54 3.66
N TYR A 150 -2.57 7.69 3.83
CA TYR A 150 -4.02 7.78 3.97
C TYR A 150 -4.64 8.49 2.78
N ILE A 151 -5.78 7.99 2.35
CA ILE A 151 -6.74 8.76 1.56
C ILE A 151 -7.88 9.21 2.47
N ASN A 152 -8.33 10.43 2.27
CA ASN A 152 -9.45 11.00 2.99
C ASN A 152 -10.44 11.66 2.03
N PHE A 153 -11.68 11.21 2.10
CA PHE A 153 -12.82 11.76 1.37
C PHE A 153 -13.70 12.66 2.25
N ASP A 154 -13.48 12.68 3.57
CA ASP A 154 -14.17 13.59 4.49
C ASP A 154 -13.52 14.98 4.46
N VAL A 155 -13.71 15.65 3.32
CA VAL A 155 -13.09 16.92 2.99
C VAL A 155 -14.15 17.86 2.41
N GLY A 156 -14.27 19.04 3.01
CA GLY A 156 -15.22 20.04 2.54
C GLY A 156 -14.75 20.80 1.30
N ILE A 157 -15.65 21.59 0.72
CA ILE A 157 -15.40 22.40 -0.50
C ILE A 157 -14.22 23.38 -0.31
N ASP A 158 -13.96 23.85 0.91
CA ASP A 158 -12.82 24.73 1.23
C ASP A 158 -11.52 23.97 1.57
N GLY A 159 -11.51 22.64 1.50
CA GLY A 159 -10.39 21.78 1.88
C GLY A 159 -10.30 21.50 3.37
N SER A 160 -11.34 21.85 4.14
CA SER A 160 -11.45 21.51 5.55
C SER A 160 -11.57 20.00 5.75
N VAL A 161 -10.86 19.46 6.75
CA VAL A 161 -10.85 18.03 7.05
C VAL A 161 -11.87 17.72 8.13
N SER A 162 -12.78 16.78 7.87
CA SER A 162 -13.90 16.42 8.74
C SER A 162 -14.78 17.61 9.15
N PRO A 163 -15.34 18.36 8.18
CA PRO A 163 -16.32 19.40 8.49
C PRO A 163 -17.56 18.80 9.16
N PRO A 164 -18.08 19.38 10.25
CA PRO A 164 -19.30 18.88 10.87
C PRO A 164 -20.46 18.97 9.88
N ILE A 165 -21.45 18.08 10.00
CA ILE A 165 -22.60 18.01 9.07
C ILE A 165 -23.41 19.31 8.99
N THR A 166 -23.32 20.17 10.00
CA THR A 166 -23.96 21.49 10.03
C THR A 166 -23.15 22.58 9.33
N SER A 167 -21.93 22.28 8.90
CA SER A 167 -21.06 23.21 8.18
C SER A 167 -21.56 23.38 6.74
N PRO A 168 -21.61 24.62 6.20
CA PRO A 168 -21.90 24.83 4.78
C PRO A 168 -20.79 24.30 3.87
N GLN A 169 -19.64 23.90 4.44
CA GLN A 169 -18.54 23.28 3.69
C GLN A 169 -18.70 21.76 3.60
N ASN A 170 -19.60 21.15 4.38
CA ASN A 170 -19.88 19.73 4.28
C ASN A 170 -20.88 19.52 3.13
N ASN A 171 -20.40 18.85 2.09
CA ASN A 171 -21.11 18.52 0.86
C ASN A 171 -21.24 17.00 0.68
N LEU A 172 -21.23 16.23 1.77
CA LEU A 172 -21.33 14.76 1.74
C LEU A 172 -20.23 14.05 0.95
N SER A 173 -19.06 14.67 0.77
CA SER A 173 -17.93 14.09 0.02
C SER A 173 -17.51 12.67 0.45
N ASN A 174 -17.59 12.32 1.75
CA ASN A 174 -17.34 10.95 2.23
C ASN A 174 -18.52 9.99 2.08
N GLN A 175 -19.56 10.42 1.38
CA GLN A 175 -20.75 9.68 0.98
C GLN A 175 -21.03 9.83 -0.53
N ALA A 176 -20.08 10.40 -1.27
CA ALA A 176 -20.14 10.51 -2.73
C ALA A 176 -20.06 9.13 -3.40
N ALA A 177 -20.43 9.07 -4.68
CA ALA A 177 -20.45 7.84 -5.46
C ALA A 177 -19.12 7.08 -5.40
N ILE A 178 -19.20 5.75 -5.38
CA ILE A 178 -18.01 4.89 -5.31
C ILE A 178 -17.15 5.07 -6.58
N LYS A 179 -17.80 5.38 -7.71
CA LYS A 179 -17.12 5.78 -8.96
C LYS A 179 -16.16 6.95 -8.76
N LYS A 180 -16.61 8.04 -8.12
CA LYS A 180 -15.77 9.22 -7.83
C LYS A 180 -14.61 8.86 -6.91
N GLN A 181 -14.83 7.99 -5.92
CA GLN A 181 -13.77 7.50 -5.03
C GLN A 181 -12.70 6.68 -5.77
N GLY A 182 -13.11 5.81 -6.71
CA GLY A 182 -12.18 5.04 -7.55
C GLY A 182 -11.33 5.94 -8.46
N ILE A 183 -11.93 6.99 -9.02
CA ILE A 183 -11.22 8.00 -9.82
C ILE A 183 -10.22 8.79 -8.97
N ALA A 184 -10.62 9.26 -7.78
CA ALA A 184 -9.72 9.93 -6.85
C ALA A 184 -8.59 9.02 -6.34
N LEU A 185 -8.88 7.72 -6.16
CA LEU A 185 -7.88 6.71 -5.81
C LEU A 185 -6.83 6.52 -6.91
N SER A 186 -7.21 6.57 -8.19
CA SER A 186 -6.26 6.51 -9.31
C SER A 186 -5.17 7.59 -9.21
N ASP A 187 -5.59 8.84 -8.99
CA ASP A 187 -4.67 9.96 -8.79
C ASP A 187 -3.83 9.81 -7.51
N ALA A 188 -4.44 9.31 -6.42
CA ALA A 188 -3.71 9.07 -5.18
C ALA A 188 -2.60 8.02 -5.32
N ILE A 189 -2.86 6.96 -6.08
CA ILE A 189 -1.85 5.93 -6.39
C ILE A 189 -0.70 6.54 -7.16
N GLU A 190 -0.96 7.34 -8.20
CA GLU A 190 0.09 8.01 -8.97
C GLU A 190 0.98 8.88 -8.09
N VAL A 191 0.36 9.70 -7.23
CA VAL A 191 1.10 10.59 -6.32
C VAL A 191 1.98 9.79 -5.36
N VAL A 192 1.50 8.68 -4.81
CA VAL A 192 2.28 7.83 -3.90
C VAL A 192 3.44 7.16 -4.65
N LEU A 193 3.21 6.62 -5.85
CA LEU A 193 4.26 6.03 -6.69
C LEU A 193 5.35 7.06 -7.01
N MET A 194 4.96 8.26 -7.45
CA MET A 194 5.90 9.36 -7.74
C MET A 194 6.66 9.83 -6.50
N THR A 195 5.98 9.91 -5.35
CA THR A 195 6.59 10.38 -4.09
C THR A 195 7.62 9.39 -3.56
N THR A 196 7.31 8.10 -3.62
CA THR A 196 8.12 7.03 -3.01
C THR A 196 9.15 6.44 -3.98
N GLY A 197 8.95 6.61 -5.29
CA GLY A 197 9.74 5.95 -6.34
C GLY A 197 9.47 4.44 -6.45
N LYS A 198 8.43 3.94 -5.80
CA LYS A 198 8.06 2.51 -5.81
C LYS A 198 7.23 2.19 -7.05
N SER A 199 7.28 0.93 -7.49
CA SER A 199 6.59 0.48 -8.70
C SER A 199 5.17 -0.03 -8.46
N LYS A 200 4.79 -0.33 -7.21
CA LYS A 200 3.45 -0.75 -6.83
C LYS A 200 3.09 -0.22 -5.44
N VAL A 201 1.81 -0.27 -5.09
CA VAL A 201 1.28 -0.01 -3.75
C VAL A 201 0.38 -1.18 -3.29
N ILE A 202 0.10 -1.25 -1.99
CA ILE A 202 -0.91 -2.15 -1.42
C ILE A 202 -2.14 -1.31 -1.06
N LEU A 203 -3.35 -1.77 -1.41
CA LEU A 203 -4.58 -1.08 -1.03
C LEU A 203 -5.22 -1.77 0.17
N PHE A 204 -5.62 -1.02 1.18
CA PHE A 204 -6.38 -1.52 2.32
C PHE A 204 -7.66 -0.70 2.50
N GLY A 205 -8.77 -1.26 2.02
CA GLY A 205 -10.08 -0.63 2.08
C GLY A 205 -10.97 -1.19 3.19
N HIS A 206 -11.59 -0.31 3.97
CA HIS A 206 -12.67 -0.66 4.89
C HIS A 206 -14.02 -0.29 4.30
N SER A 207 -15.00 -1.17 4.44
CA SER A 207 -16.39 -0.89 4.02
C SER A 207 -16.43 -0.39 2.58
N MET A 208 -17.11 0.73 2.30
CA MET A 208 -17.16 1.38 0.98
C MET A 208 -15.76 1.65 0.36
N GLY A 209 -14.73 1.89 1.17
CA GLY A 209 -13.36 2.09 0.69
C GLY A 209 -12.77 0.86 -0.01
N GLY A 210 -13.21 -0.35 0.34
CA GLY A 210 -12.83 -1.58 -0.39
C GLY A 210 -13.49 -1.67 -1.77
N LEU A 211 -14.71 -1.13 -1.92
CA LEU A 211 -15.36 -1.01 -3.22
C LEU A 211 -14.72 0.07 -4.10
N ALA A 212 -14.24 1.17 -3.50
CA ALA A 212 -13.45 2.17 -4.22
C ALA A 212 -12.15 1.57 -4.81
N SER A 213 -11.47 0.71 -4.05
CA SER A 213 -10.31 -0.06 -4.55
C SER A 213 -10.66 -0.96 -5.72
N ARG A 214 -11.81 -1.65 -5.65
CA ARG A 214 -12.29 -2.50 -6.74
C ARG A 214 -12.68 -1.71 -7.97
N GLU A 215 -13.32 -0.55 -7.79
CA GLU A 215 -13.64 0.34 -8.91
C GLU A 215 -12.38 0.72 -9.67
N TYR A 216 -11.30 1.10 -8.99
CA TYR A 216 -10.01 1.32 -9.63
C TYR A 216 -9.48 0.07 -10.35
N LEU A 217 -9.46 -1.09 -9.67
CA LEU A 217 -8.88 -2.31 -10.23
C LEU A 217 -9.64 -2.87 -11.44
N GLN A 218 -10.96 -2.74 -11.47
CA GLN A 218 -11.82 -3.39 -12.47
C GLN A 218 -12.17 -2.48 -13.65
N ASN A 219 -11.71 -1.22 -13.64
CA ASN A 219 -11.93 -0.23 -14.69
C ASN A 219 -10.56 0.24 -15.24
N ASN A 220 -10.13 -0.36 -16.35
CA ASN A 220 -8.80 -0.09 -16.91
C ASN A 220 -8.66 1.30 -17.55
N ASP A 221 -9.77 1.98 -17.81
CA ASP A 221 -9.84 3.35 -18.30
C ASP A 221 -9.30 4.36 -17.27
N ILE A 222 -9.33 4.01 -15.99
CA ILE A 222 -8.81 4.83 -14.89
C ILE A 222 -7.50 4.29 -14.30
N TRP A 223 -6.82 3.36 -14.98
CA TRP A 223 -5.46 2.95 -14.60
C TRP A 223 -4.41 4.01 -14.93
N GLN A 224 -3.18 3.77 -14.47
CA GLN A 224 -2.05 4.66 -14.68
C GLN A 224 -1.72 4.81 -16.18
N LEU A 225 -0.94 5.84 -16.52
CA LEU A 225 -0.67 6.23 -17.91
C LEU A 225 -0.01 5.14 -18.77
N ASP A 226 0.74 4.24 -18.16
CA ASP A 226 1.38 3.10 -18.81
C ASP A 226 0.43 1.92 -19.08
N GLY A 227 -0.84 2.04 -18.67
CA GLY A 227 -1.86 1.01 -18.82
C GLY A 227 -1.76 -0.11 -17.78
N ALA A 228 -1.05 0.10 -16.67
CA ALA A 228 -1.00 -0.83 -15.54
C ALA A 228 -1.71 -0.27 -14.31
N HIS A 229 -2.22 -1.17 -13.45
CA HIS A 229 -2.91 -0.78 -12.22
C HIS A 229 -1.96 -0.51 -11.05
N HIS A 230 -0.71 -1.01 -11.08
CA HIS A 230 0.31 -0.81 -10.02
C HIS A 230 -0.10 -1.24 -8.60
N ILE A 231 -0.97 -2.24 -8.47
CA ILE A 231 -1.34 -2.80 -7.16
C ILE A 231 -0.60 -4.12 -6.94
N ALA A 232 -0.04 -4.31 -5.75
CA ALA A 232 0.60 -5.54 -5.33
C ALA A 232 -0.36 -6.47 -4.58
N LYS A 233 -1.25 -5.88 -3.77
CA LYS A 233 -2.26 -6.58 -2.98
C LYS A 233 -3.48 -5.69 -2.74
N LEU A 234 -4.67 -6.29 -2.72
CA LEU A 234 -5.90 -5.69 -2.20
C LEU A 234 -6.30 -6.39 -0.89
N VAL A 235 -6.35 -5.62 0.20
CA VAL A 235 -6.95 -6.04 1.47
C VAL A 235 -8.30 -5.35 1.63
N THR A 236 -9.35 -6.12 1.90
CA THR A 236 -10.67 -5.60 2.25
C THR A 236 -11.08 -6.03 3.65
N THR A 237 -11.77 -5.15 4.37
CA THR A 237 -12.34 -5.47 5.69
C THR A 237 -13.76 -4.93 5.79
N GLY A 238 -14.72 -5.80 6.09
CA GLY A 238 -16.14 -5.43 6.18
C GLY A 238 -16.73 -4.84 4.89
N THR A 239 -16.11 -5.11 3.74
CA THR A 239 -16.49 -4.45 2.47
C THR A 239 -17.74 -5.08 1.88
N PRO A 240 -18.80 -4.33 1.56
CA PRO A 240 -20.05 -4.88 1.02
C PRO A 240 -19.94 -5.23 -0.47
N HIS A 241 -19.17 -6.27 -0.81
CA HIS A 241 -18.99 -6.73 -2.19
C HIS A 241 -20.29 -7.17 -2.86
N GLY A 242 -21.24 -7.72 -2.10
CA GLY A 242 -22.61 -8.02 -2.54
C GLY A 242 -23.65 -6.99 -2.10
N GLY A 243 -23.22 -5.83 -1.61
CA GLY A 243 -24.09 -4.75 -1.14
C GLY A 243 -24.61 -4.92 0.28
N SER A 244 -25.32 -3.88 0.74
CA SER A 244 -26.04 -3.81 2.01
C SER A 244 -27.28 -2.92 1.87
N ASN A 245 -28.41 -3.42 2.35
CA ASN A 245 -29.65 -2.66 2.49
C ASN A 245 -29.84 -2.12 3.93
N ALA A 246 -28.77 -1.98 4.70
CA ALA A 246 -28.84 -1.33 6.00
C ALA A 246 -29.49 0.05 5.86
N SER A 247 -30.42 0.38 6.77
CA SER A 247 -31.14 1.66 6.83
C SER A 247 -31.54 1.98 8.27
N GLY A 248 -31.96 3.23 8.51
CA GLY A 248 -32.51 3.67 9.79
C GLY A 248 -31.62 3.36 10.99
N SER A 249 -32.13 2.57 11.94
CA SER A 249 -31.39 2.25 13.17
C SER A 249 -30.09 1.48 12.93
N ALA A 250 -29.98 0.69 11.85
CA ALA A 250 -28.74 0.00 11.53
C ALA A 250 -27.66 1.01 11.10
N LEU A 251 -28.02 1.96 10.23
CA LEU A 251 -27.13 3.05 9.81
C LEU A 251 -26.87 4.09 10.90
N SER A 252 -27.67 4.14 11.97
CA SER A 252 -27.40 5.03 13.12
C SER A 252 -26.07 4.75 13.83
N LEU A 253 -25.48 3.57 13.60
CA LEU A 253 -24.11 3.23 14.02
C LEU A 253 -23.04 4.06 13.27
N LEU A 254 -23.40 4.58 12.11
CA LEU A 254 -22.57 5.43 11.24
C LEU A 254 -23.10 6.86 11.31
N ALA A 255 -22.63 7.61 12.30
CA ALA A 255 -23.11 8.96 12.57
C ALA A 255 -22.94 9.89 11.35
N GLY A 256 -24.02 10.58 10.96
CA GLY A 256 -23.97 11.59 9.90
C GLY A 256 -24.34 11.10 8.49
N ILE A 257 -24.84 9.87 8.35
CA ILE A 257 -25.32 9.36 7.07
C ILE A 257 -26.52 10.15 6.55
N ASP A 258 -26.49 10.44 5.25
CA ASP A 258 -27.65 10.82 4.44
C ASP A 258 -28.08 9.63 3.56
N GLU A 259 -29.29 9.11 3.80
CA GLU A 259 -29.83 7.96 3.04
C GLU A 259 -30.09 8.28 1.57
N SER A 260 -30.06 9.56 1.17
CA SER A 260 -30.24 10.01 -0.20
C SER A 260 -28.91 10.13 -0.97
N SER A 261 -27.77 9.89 -0.30
CA SER A 261 -26.44 10.01 -0.91
C SER A 261 -26.15 8.95 -1.97
N ASP A 262 -25.26 9.30 -2.90
CA ASP A 262 -24.76 8.40 -3.94
C ASP A 262 -24.14 7.13 -3.37
N GLY A 263 -23.37 7.26 -2.28
CA GLY A 263 -22.75 6.13 -1.61
C GLY A 263 -23.79 5.13 -1.11
N ILE A 264 -24.91 5.58 -0.53
CA ILE A 264 -25.99 4.67 -0.12
C ILE A 264 -26.66 4.01 -1.33
N ARG A 265 -26.90 4.76 -2.41
CA ARG A 265 -27.43 4.22 -3.68
C ARG A 265 -26.55 3.09 -4.22
N ASP A 266 -25.24 3.32 -4.28
CA ASP A 266 -24.27 2.39 -4.85
C ASP A 266 -24.05 1.16 -3.95
N LEU A 267 -24.28 1.30 -2.64
CA LEU A 267 -24.17 0.22 -1.66
C LEU A 267 -25.36 -0.73 -1.64
N ARG A 268 -26.50 -0.40 -2.28
CA ARG A 268 -27.68 -1.27 -2.25
C ARG A 268 -27.37 -2.65 -2.81
N SER A 269 -27.87 -3.69 -2.14
CA SER A 269 -27.92 -5.04 -2.71
C SER A 269 -29.18 -5.24 -3.56
N SER A 270 -30.24 -4.47 -3.27
CA SER A 270 -31.47 -4.40 -4.08
C SER A 270 -32.27 -3.13 -3.74
N TYR A 271 -33.15 -2.70 -4.64
CA TYR A 271 -34.06 -1.58 -4.39
C TYR A 271 -35.45 -2.04 -3.94
N PHE A 272 -36.04 -1.35 -2.97
CA PHE A 272 -37.28 -1.79 -2.30
C PHE A 272 -38.50 -1.85 -3.23
N TRP A 273 -38.69 -0.86 -4.11
CA TRP A 273 -39.93 -0.74 -4.90
C TRP A 273 -39.90 -1.53 -6.20
N SER A 274 -38.78 -1.47 -6.92
CA SER A 274 -38.59 -2.21 -8.17
C SER A 274 -38.33 -3.69 -7.92
N GLY A 275 -37.66 -4.02 -6.80
CA GLY A 275 -37.15 -5.36 -6.52
C GLY A 275 -35.91 -5.73 -7.35
N ASP A 276 -35.39 -4.79 -8.16
CA ASP A 276 -34.17 -4.96 -8.93
C ASP A 276 -32.94 -5.05 -8.01
N GLN A 277 -31.90 -5.72 -8.50
CA GLN A 277 -30.61 -5.78 -7.81
C GLN A 277 -29.93 -4.41 -7.79
N GLY A 278 -28.98 -4.23 -6.86
CA GLY A 278 -28.18 -3.00 -6.78
C GLY A 278 -27.42 -2.73 -8.07
N VAL A 279 -27.75 -1.63 -8.76
CA VAL A 279 -27.29 -1.36 -10.13
C VAL A 279 -25.76 -1.20 -10.19
N TYR A 280 -25.15 -0.58 -9.18
CA TYR A 280 -23.69 -0.40 -9.13
C TYR A 280 -22.93 -1.75 -9.09
N LEU A 281 -23.43 -2.70 -8.29
CA LEU A 281 -22.73 -3.98 -8.06
C LEU A 281 -23.10 -5.03 -9.10
N GLU A 282 -24.38 -5.16 -9.42
CA GLU A 282 -24.93 -6.26 -10.23
C GLU A 282 -25.33 -5.82 -11.64
N GLY A 283 -25.23 -4.52 -11.96
CA GLY A 283 -25.64 -3.99 -13.25
C GLY A 283 -27.15 -3.75 -13.32
N GLY A 284 -27.60 -3.09 -14.37
CA GLY A 284 -29.00 -2.69 -14.54
C GLY A 284 -29.14 -1.32 -15.18
N ILE A 285 -30.36 -0.78 -15.18
CA ILE A 285 -30.61 0.56 -15.74
C ILE A 285 -30.55 1.59 -14.63
N GLU A 286 -29.78 2.66 -14.83
CA GLU A 286 -29.70 3.79 -13.90
C GLU A 286 -30.85 4.79 -14.13
N ASP A 287 -32.06 4.39 -13.72
CA ASP A 287 -33.26 5.22 -13.88
C ASP A 287 -34.13 5.28 -12.63
N SER A 288 -35.06 6.24 -12.63
CA SER A 288 -35.94 6.51 -11.50
C SER A 288 -36.96 5.41 -11.21
N ALA A 289 -37.31 4.55 -12.17
CA ALA A 289 -38.21 3.41 -11.93
C ALA A 289 -37.46 2.26 -11.25
N VAL A 290 -36.17 2.08 -11.55
CA VAL A 290 -35.30 1.04 -10.96
C VAL A 290 -34.79 1.46 -9.59
N LEU A 291 -34.17 2.64 -9.49
CA LEU A 291 -33.43 3.10 -8.30
C LEU A 291 -34.32 3.66 -7.19
N PHE A 292 -35.65 3.66 -7.36
CA PHE A 292 -36.55 4.20 -6.36
C PHE A 292 -36.60 3.28 -5.13
N ASP A 293 -36.03 3.75 -4.01
CA ASP A 293 -35.76 2.89 -2.85
C ASP A 293 -36.49 3.30 -1.56
N SER A 294 -37.12 4.47 -1.52
CA SER A 294 -37.74 4.98 -0.30
C SER A 294 -39.02 5.77 -0.57
N ILE A 295 -39.94 5.74 0.40
CA ILE A 295 -41.13 6.62 0.44
C ILE A 295 -40.72 8.07 0.79
N PHE A 296 -39.61 8.25 1.51
CA PHE A 296 -39.24 9.52 2.14
C PHE A 296 -37.94 10.14 1.63
N TYR A 297 -37.04 9.36 1.04
CA TYR A 297 -35.69 9.80 0.67
C TYR A 297 -35.33 9.30 -0.74
N PRO A 298 -35.76 9.99 -1.82
CA PRO A 298 -35.22 9.71 -3.15
C PRO A 298 -33.72 10.05 -3.16
N PHE A 299 -32.91 9.25 -3.87
CA PHE A 299 -31.50 9.58 -4.06
C PHE A 299 -31.36 10.95 -4.75
N TYR A 300 -30.35 11.73 -4.35
CA TYR A 300 -30.11 13.05 -4.93
C TYR A 300 -29.77 12.95 -6.42
N ASN A 301 -29.01 11.93 -6.79
CA ASN A 301 -28.64 11.63 -8.16
C ASN A 301 -28.87 10.14 -8.47
N LEU A 302 -29.17 9.86 -9.73
CA LEU A 302 -29.42 8.53 -10.28
C LEU A 302 -28.29 8.04 -11.19
N ASP A 303 -27.37 8.91 -11.59
CA ASP A 303 -26.19 8.55 -12.41
C ASP A 303 -25.17 7.78 -11.55
N VAL A 304 -25.17 6.47 -11.73
CA VAL A 304 -24.34 5.49 -11.03
C VAL A 304 -22.90 5.52 -11.56
N ASN A 305 -22.72 5.75 -12.87
CA ASN A 305 -21.42 5.68 -13.51
C ASN A 305 -20.68 7.05 -13.59
N CYS A 306 -21.35 8.11 -13.13
CA CYS A 306 -20.86 9.49 -13.06
C CYS A 306 -20.36 10.03 -14.41
N ASN A 307 -21.09 9.76 -15.50
CA ASN A 307 -20.80 10.30 -16.84
C ASN A 307 -21.70 11.48 -17.24
N GLY A 308 -22.62 11.90 -16.36
CA GLY A 308 -23.60 12.96 -16.58
C GLY A 308 -24.85 12.54 -17.35
N ILE A 309 -25.07 11.24 -17.57
CA ILE A 309 -26.17 10.67 -18.34
C ILE A 309 -26.94 9.67 -17.46
N ILE A 310 -28.27 9.64 -17.63
CA ILE A 310 -29.16 8.70 -16.93
C ILE A 310 -29.96 7.88 -17.95
N ASN A 311 -30.60 6.79 -17.47
CA ASN A 311 -31.31 5.80 -18.28
C ASN A 311 -30.37 4.98 -19.20
N GLU A 312 -29.14 4.75 -18.77
CA GLU A 312 -28.20 3.86 -19.46
C GLU A 312 -28.08 2.51 -18.75
N GLN A 313 -27.64 1.51 -19.50
CA GLN A 313 -27.33 0.20 -18.96
C GLN A 313 -25.94 0.22 -18.32
N ILE A 314 -25.89 -0.06 -17.03
CA ILE A 314 -24.68 -0.22 -16.25
C ILE A 314 -24.23 -1.68 -16.26
N ILE A 315 -22.91 -1.87 -16.42
CA ILE A 315 -22.23 -3.13 -16.14
C ILE A 315 -21.83 -3.11 -14.68
N GLY A 316 -22.34 -4.07 -13.91
CA GLY A 316 -22.09 -4.15 -12.47
C GLY A 316 -20.63 -4.41 -12.15
N LEU A 317 -20.15 -3.91 -11.02
CA LEU A 317 -18.79 -4.19 -10.56
C LEU A 317 -18.52 -5.70 -10.39
N ASN A 318 -19.51 -6.50 -10.03
CA ASN A 318 -19.40 -7.96 -9.89
C ASN A 318 -19.45 -8.69 -11.25
N GLU A 319 -19.81 -8.00 -12.34
CA GLU A 319 -19.77 -8.53 -13.70
C GLU A 319 -18.44 -8.23 -14.42
N LYS A 320 -17.66 -7.28 -13.90
CA LYS A 320 -16.38 -6.85 -14.48
C LYS A 320 -15.26 -7.85 -14.19
N TYR A 321 -14.27 -7.88 -15.08
CA TYR A 321 -13.04 -8.65 -14.88
C TYR A 321 -12.27 -8.15 -13.65
N ASN A 322 -11.64 -9.08 -12.92
CA ASN A 322 -10.78 -8.78 -11.78
C ASN A 322 -9.33 -9.08 -12.17
N PRO A 323 -8.36 -8.19 -11.90
CA PRO A 323 -6.97 -8.47 -12.21
C PRO A 323 -6.46 -9.70 -11.45
N THR A 324 -5.58 -10.47 -12.09
CA THR A 324 -5.09 -11.78 -11.61
C THR A 324 -3.59 -11.76 -11.32
N ASP A 325 -2.98 -10.59 -11.28
CA ASP A 325 -1.55 -10.34 -11.08
C ASP A 325 -1.28 -9.55 -9.77
N LEU A 326 -2.21 -9.71 -8.81
CA LEU A 326 -2.11 -9.29 -7.42
C LEU A 326 -2.73 -10.34 -6.49
N GLU A 327 -2.40 -10.23 -5.21
CA GLU A 327 -3.03 -11.01 -4.14
C GLU A 327 -4.26 -10.30 -3.56
N TYR A 328 -5.22 -11.08 -3.06
CA TYR A 328 -6.43 -10.59 -2.40
C TYR A 328 -6.52 -11.17 -0.99
N SER A 329 -6.77 -10.30 -0.01
CA SER A 329 -7.06 -10.67 1.36
C SER A 329 -8.40 -10.09 1.80
N CYS A 330 -9.18 -10.87 2.55
CA CYS A 330 -10.51 -10.50 2.98
C CYS A 330 -10.70 -10.76 4.48
N ILE A 331 -10.98 -9.70 5.23
CA ILE A 331 -11.31 -9.75 6.65
C ILE A 331 -12.83 -9.64 6.80
N ILE A 332 -13.43 -10.67 7.39
CA ILE A 332 -14.87 -10.81 7.57
C ILE A 332 -15.20 -10.65 9.05
N GLY A 333 -15.97 -9.62 9.38
CA GLY A 333 -16.53 -9.39 10.70
C GLY A 333 -17.84 -10.15 10.92
N ASP A 334 -17.98 -10.78 12.08
CA ASP A 334 -19.23 -11.34 12.56
C ASP A 334 -19.54 -10.90 14.00
N PHE A 335 -20.40 -9.89 14.11
CA PHE A 335 -20.78 -9.27 15.36
C PHE A 335 -21.70 -10.19 16.14
N PHE A 336 -21.15 -10.84 17.17
CA PHE A 336 -21.85 -11.84 17.99
C PHE A 336 -22.31 -13.11 17.26
N GLY A 337 -21.68 -13.46 16.13
CA GLY A 337 -21.96 -14.74 15.46
C GLY A 337 -23.32 -14.79 14.74
N ILE A 338 -23.84 -13.64 14.31
CA ILE A 338 -25.14 -13.50 13.65
C ILE A 338 -25.04 -13.63 12.12
N GLY A 339 -23.85 -13.88 11.58
CA GLY A 339 -23.59 -13.88 10.14
C GLY A 339 -23.53 -12.47 9.54
N SER A 340 -23.19 -11.46 10.34
CA SER A 340 -23.08 -10.05 9.92
C SER A 340 -22.22 -9.26 10.90
N ASP A 341 -21.51 -8.25 10.43
CA ASP A 341 -20.79 -7.28 11.28
C ASP A 341 -21.70 -6.18 11.86
N GLY A 342 -23.02 -6.29 11.63
CA GLY A 342 -24.05 -5.32 12.00
C GLY A 342 -24.51 -4.43 10.85
N ILE A 343 -23.73 -4.34 9.76
CA ILE A 343 -24.05 -3.55 8.57
C ILE A 343 -24.02 -4.43 7.31
N VAL A 344 -23.05 -5.34 7.20
CA VAL A 344 -22.79 -6.16 6.03
C VAL A 344 -22.79 -7.63 6.44
N THR A 345 -23.53 -8.47 5.70
CA THR A 345 -23.56 -9.91 5.95
C THR A 345 -22.20 -10.54 5.62
N THR A 346 -21.81 -11.60 6.31
CA THR A 346 -20.53 -12.29 6.05
C THR A 346 -20.40 -12.79 4.61
N SER A 347 -21.51 -13.20 3.99
CA SER A 347 -21.57 -13.58 2.58
C SER A 347 -21.29 -12.41 1.63
N SER A 348 -21.80 -11.20 1.95
CA SER A 348 -21.55 -10.00 1.16
C SER A 348 -20.15 -9.43 1.40
N GLN A 349 -19.57 -9.67 2.58
CA GLN A 349 -18.19 -9.30 2.92
C GLN A 349 -17.14 -10.12 2.16
N ASN A 350 -17.44 -11.38 1.83
CA ASN A 350 -16.48 -12.27 1.20
C ASN A 350 -16.28 -11.92 -0.29
N ILE A 351 -15.20 -11.22 -0.62
CA ILE A 351 -14.85 -10.85 -2.01
C ILE A 351 -14.80 -12.05 -2.95
N PHE A 352 -14.38 -13.23 -2.47
CA PHE A 352 -14.22 -14.44 -3.28
C PHE A 352 -15.55 -15.03 -3.78
N ASN A 353 -16.69 -14.53 -3.30
CA ASN A 353 -18.01 -14.82 -3.88
C ASN A 353 -18.29 -14.00 -5.15
N PHE A 354 -17.52 -12.94 -5.40
CA PHE A 354 -17.79 -11.92 -6.43
C PHE A 354 -16.64 -11.71 -7.41
N ILE A 355 -15.52 -12.41 -7.21
CA ILE A 355 -14.37 -12.37 -8.09
C ILE A 355 -14.00 -13.78 -8.55
N ASN A 356 -13.52 -13.88 -9.78
CA ASN A 356 -12.94 -15.12 -10.30
C ASN A 356 -11.42 -15.07 -10.08
N LEU A 357 -10.94 -15.83 -9.11
CA LEU A 357 -9.49 -16.01 -8.93
C LEU A 357 -8.93 -17.05 -9.90
N ASN A 358 -7.64 -16.92 -10.19
CA ASN A 358 -6.87 -18.04 -10.68
C ASN A 358 -6.91 -19.15 -9.63
N SER A 359 -7.33 -20.36 -10.00
CA SER A 359 -7.48 -21.50 -9.07
C SER A 359 -6.20 -21.91 -8.36
N ASN A 360 -5.04 -21.42 -8.83
CA ASN A 360 -3.75 -21.69 -8.21
C ASN A 360 -3.45 -20.78 -7.01
N PHE A 361 -4.18 -19.67 -6.84
CA PHE A 361 -3.98 -18.76 -5.71
C PHE A 361 -4.93 -19.09 -4.58
N GLN A 362 -4.40 -18.97 -3.38
CA GLN A 362 -5.15 -19.18 -2.16
C GLN A 362 -6.12 -18.02 -1.90
N GLN A 363 -7.23 -18.35 -1.23
CA GLN A 363 -8.17 -17.37 -0.71
C GLN A 363 -7.76 -16.98 0.71
N ASN A 364 -7.15 -15.80 0.86
CA ASN A 364 -6.73 -15.31 2.17
C ASN A 364 -7.92 -14.71 2.91
N ILE A 365 -8.66 -15.56 3.62
CA ILE A 365 -9.85 -15.19 4.41
C ILE A 365 -9.52 -15.21 5.90
N TYR A 366 -9.93 -14.15 6.60
CA TYR A 366 -9.80 -13.99 8.04
C TYR A 366 -11.16 -13.68 8.66
N ASN A 367 -11.73 -14.62 9.40
CA ASN A 367 -13.01 -14.40 10.11
C ASN A 367 -12.75 -13.98 11.55
N ILE A 368 -13.38 -12.89 11.98
CA ILE A 368 -13.23 -12.34 13.33
C ILE A 368 -14.57 -11.94 13.93
N SER A 369 -14.69 -12.00 15.25
CA SER A 369 -15.87 -11.46 15.94
C SER A 369 -15.68 -9.98 16.25
N ALA A 370 -16.11 -9.12 15.34
CA ALA A 370 -16.02 -7.67 15.45
C ALA A 370 -17.24 -6.99 14.81
N SER A 371 -17.59 -5.80 15.31
CA SER A 371 -18.58 -4.94 14.65
C SER A 371 -17.97 -4.23 13.46
N HIS A 372 -18.81 -3.75 12.53
CA HIS A 372 -18.37 -3.06 11.32
C HIS A 372 -17.41 -1.89 11.60
N ILE A 373 -17.64 -1.13 12.67
CA ILE A 373 -16.84 0.04 13.03
C ILE A 373 -15.55 -0.31 13.80
N ASP A 374 -15.46 -1.51 14.37
CA ASP A 374 -14.29 -1.95 15.13
C ASP A 374 -13.23 -2.62 14.25
N LEU A 375 -13.59 -3.01 13.03
CA LEU A 375 -12.72 -3.72 12.07
C LEU A 375 -11.40 -2.99 11.80
N THR A 376 -11.42 -1.67 11.62
CA THR A 376 -10.20 -0.88 11.36
C THR A 376 -9.27 -0.78 12.57
N SER A 377 -9.71 -1.25 13.74
CA SER A 377 -8.92 -1.31 14.98
C SER A 377 -8.42 -2.72 15.31
N GLN A 378 -8.69 -3.73 14.48
CA GLN A 378 -8.22 -5.10 14.66
C GLN A 378 -6.78 -5.26 14.14
N TYR A 379 -5.85 -4.54 14.76
CA TYR A 379 -4.50 -4.34 14.23
C TYR A 379 -3.71 -5.63 13.93
N SER A 380 -3.86 -6.67 14.76
CA SER A 380 -3.15 -7.94 14.58
C SER A 380 -3.61 -8.69 13.32
N ILE A 381 -4.93 -8.85 13.14
CA ILE A 381 -5.48 -9.50 11.93
C ILE A 381 -5.31 -8.61 10.68
N ASN A 382 -5.35 -7.28 10.86
CA ASN A 382 -5.09 -6.33 9.79
C ASN A 382 -3.66 -6.48 9.27
N LEU A 383 -2.67 -6.75 10.15
CA LEU A 383 -1.31 -7.05 9.72
C LEU A 383 -1.19 -8.41 9.06
N SER A 384 -1.82 -9.47 9.60
CA SER A 384 -1.84 -10.78 8.94
C SER A 384 -2.39 -10.68 7.51
N ALA A 385 -3.46 -9.92 7.30
CA ALA A 385 -4.02 -9.75 5.95
C ALA A 385 -3.10 -8.97 4.98
N LEU A 386 -2.14 -8.21 5.52
CA LEU A 386 -1.14 -7.43 4.78
C LEU A 386 0.12 -8.24 4.41
N ASP A 387 0.18 -9.54 4.76
CA ASP A 387 1.36 -10.39 4.56
C ASP A 387 2.03 -10.27 3.20
N GLU A 388 3.26 -10.71 3.11
CA GLU A 388 3.91 -10.91 1.84
C GLU A 388 3.27 -12.07 1.03
N PRO A 389 3.48 -12.11 -0.30
CA PRO A 389 2.88 -13.14 -1.13
C PRO A 389 3.65 -14.46 -0.96
N ASN A 390 2.90 -15.55 -0.82
CA ASN A 390 3.43 -16.93 -0.79
C ASN A 390 3.57 -17.57 -2.19
N PHE A 391 3.47 -16.77 -3.26
CA PHE A 391 3.59 -17.21 -4.65
C PHE A 391 4.69 -16.45 -5.40
N GLN A 392 5.50 -17.20 -6.16
CA GLN A 392 6.62 -16.66 -6.95
C GLN A 392 6.18 -15.66 -8.04
N GLU A 393 4.98 -15.83 -8.61
CA GLU A 393 4.45 -14.93 -9.65
C GLU A 393 4.08 -13.56 -9.09
N LEU A 394 3.72 -13.49 -7.81
CA LEU A 394 3.26 -12.29 -7.13
C LEU A 394 4.36 -11.60 -6.31
N SER A 395 5.58 -12.15 -6.32
CA SER A 395 6.69 -11.70 -5.46
C SER A 395 6.90 -10.19 -5.47
N TYR A 396 7.14 -9.64 -4.27
CA TYR A 396 7.42 -8.23 -4.11
C TYR A 396 8.83 -7.90 -4.59
N THR A 397 8.97 -6.80 -5.33
CA THR A 397 10.27 -6.37 -5.85
C THR A 397 11.04 -5.65 -4.75
N ILE A 398 12.26 -6.10 -4.49
CA ILE A 398 13.20 -5.46 -3.55
C ILE A 398 14.42 -4.95 -4.31
N GLU A 399 15.07 -3.93 -3.74
CA GLU A 399 16.27 -3.31 -4.29
C GLU A 399 17.51 -3.67 -3.48
N LEU A 400 18.65 -3.70 -4.15
CA LEU A 400 19.94 -3.90 -3.51
C LEU A 400 20.30 -2.69 -2.63
N ASN A 401 21.09 -2.95 -1.57
CA ASN A 401 21.59 -1.95 -0.62
C ASN A 401 20.48 -1.17 0.11
N LYS A 402 19.27 -1.73 0.19
CA LYS A 402 18.19 -1.28 1.06
C LYS A 402 17.88 -2.38 2.08
N ALA A 403 17.45 -1.98 3.27
CA ALA A 403 16.94 -2.92 4.24
C ALA A 403 15.41 -2.91 4.23
N TYR A 404 14.84 -4.09 4.38
CA TYR A 404 13.43 -4.35 4.35
C TYR A 404 12.99 -5.03 5.65
N ILE A 405 11.73 -4.84 5.98
CA ILE A 405 11.00 -5.61 6.99
C ILE A 405 10.08 -6.58 6.24
N GLY A 406 10.02 -7.82 6.71
CA GLY A 406 8.97 -8.79 6.39
C GLY A 406 8.31 -9.29 7.66
N PHE A 407 7.13 -9.89 7.54
CA PHE A 407 6.37 -10.35 8.70
C PHE A 407 6.32 -11.88 8.76
N ILE A 408 6.06 -12.41 9.96
CA ILE A 408 5.72 -13.82 10.13
C ILE A 408 4.32 -13.90 10.70
N ASN A 409 3.37 -14.26 9.86
CA ASN A 409 1.96 -14.34 10.19
C ASN A 409 1.31 -15.58 9.59
N GLN A 410 0.05 -15.81 9.94
CA GLN A 410 -0.75 -16.86 9.33
C GLN A 410 -1.38 -16.33 8.02
N GLN A 411 -0.97 -16.86 6.87
CA GLN A 411 -1.45 -16.43 5.54
C GLN A 411 -2.97 -16.59 5.34
N SER A 412 -3.60 -17.58 5.99
CA SER A 412 -5.07 -17.67 6.06
C SER A 412 -5.54 -18.53 7.23
N GLN A 413 -6.79 -18.35 7.67
CA GLN A 413 -7.36 -19.06 8.82
C GLN A 413 -7.36 -20.60 8.70
N ASN A 414 -7.31 -21.15 7.48
CA ASN A 414 -7.32 -22.59 7.23
C ASN A 414 -5.96 -23.15 6.79
N ASP A 415 -4.91 -22.31 6.77
CA ASP A 415 -3.63 -22.71 6.22
C ASP A 415 -2.78 -23.52 7.20
N LEU A 416 -1.74 -24.15 6.66
CA LEU A 416 -0.64 -24.67 7.46
C LEU A 416 -0.05 -23.54 8.30
N ILE A 417 0.54 -23.90 9.45
CA ILE A 417 1.25 -22.95 10.33
C ILE A 417 2.56 -22.47 9.66
N SER A 418 2.81 -22.74 8.38
CA SER A 418 4.01 -22.24 7.69
C SER A 418 3.67 -20.92 7.01
N ASP A 419 4.49 -19.93 7.28
CA ASP A 419 4.48 -18.66 6.57
C ASP A 419 5.61 -18.65 5.54
N ILE A 420 5.30 -18.19 4.32
CA ILE A 420 6.25 -18.20 3.20
C ILE A 420 6.17 -16.87 2.46
N ASP A 421 7.31 -16.17 2.42
CA ASP A 421 7.38 -14.85 1.79
C ASP A 421 8.27 -14.86 0.58
N TYR A 422 7.73 -14.48 -0.57
CA TYR A 422 8.49 -14.35 -1.81
C TYR A 422 8.83 -12.89 -2.13
N PHE A 423 10.12 -12.66 -2.30
CA PHE A 423 10.68 -11.43 -2.86
C PHE A 423 11.44 -11.72 -4.14
N LYS A 424 11.53 -10.72 -5.03
CA LYS A 424 12.33 -10.80 -6.26
C LYS A 424 13.27 -9.61 -6.40
N PHE A 425 14.43 -9.85 -6.98
CA PHE A 425 15.45 -8.82 -7.23
C PHE A 425 16.26 -9.15 -8.48
N SER A 426 16.94 -8.13 -9.02
CA SER A 426 17.77 -8.25 -10.22
C SER A 426 19.20 -7.85 -9.90
N ILE A 427 20.14 -8.53 -10.54
CA ILE A 427 21.57 -8.24 -10.49
C ILE A 427 22.03 -7.78 -11.88
N ASP A 428 22.63 -6.60 -11.94
CA ASP A 428 23.12 -6.02 -13.20
C ASP A 428 24.56 -6.43 -13.53
N GLU A 429 25.35 -6.80 -12.53
CA GLU A 429 26.76 -7.16 -12.71
C GLU A 429 27.15 -8.32 -11.78
N ASN A 430 27.96 -9.25 -12.31
CA ASN A 430 28.42 -10.39 -11.54
C ASN A 430 29.28 -9.94 -10.36
N ASN A 431 28.86 -10.24 -9.13
CA ASN A 431 29.55 -9.77 -7.93
C ASN A 431 29.28 -10.67 -6.71
N TYR A 432 30.01 -10.40 -5.63
CA TYR A 432 29.69 -10.91 -4.31
C TYR A 432 28.70 -9.98 -3.59
N PHE A 433 27.67 -10.60 -3.02
CA PHE A 433 26.62 -9.95 -2.23
C PHE A 433 26.61 -10.51 -0.81
N ASP A 434 26.42 -9.64 0.18
CA ASP A 434 26.10 -10.04 1.54
C ASP A 434 24.59 -10.04 1.73
N ILE A 435 24.05 -11.19 2.12
CA ILE A 435 22.68 -11.34 2.59
C ILE A 435 22.71 -11.21 4.10
N ASN A 436 22.03 -10.19 4.63
CA ASN A 436 21.89 -10.02 6.07
C ASN A 436 20.43 -10.29 6.44
N VAL A 437 20.21 -11.10 7.47
CA VAL A 437 18.88 -11.43 7.99
C VAL A 437 18.92 -11.28 9.52
N GLU A 438 17.95 -10.58 10.08
CA GLU A 438 17.78 -10.40 11.52
C GLU A 438 16.39 -10.91 11.90
N ASN A 439 16.33 -11.93 12.74
CA ASN A 439 15.11 -12.58 13.16
C ASN A 439 14.66 -12.06 14.52
N PHE A 440 13.44 -11.50 14.61
CA PHE A 440 12.84 -11.05 15.87
C PHE A 440 11.76 -11.98 16.40
N SER A 441 11.45 -13.06 15.67
CA SER A 441 10.46 -14.05 16.07
C SER A 441 11.03 -15.07 17.06
N GLU A 442 10.13 -15.77 17.75
CA GLU A 442 10.48 -16.91 18.62
C GLU A 442 10.82 -18.18 17.83
N ASN A 443 10.45 -18.21 16.54
CA ASN A 443 10.65 -19.36 15.66
C ASN A 443 11.91 -19.18 14.79
N LEU A 444 12.43 -20.30 14.29
CA LEU A 444 13.52 -20.28 13.32
C LEU A 444 13.00 -19.73 11.99
N ILE A 445 13.78 -18.88 11.33
CA ILE A 445 13.51 -18.46 9.95
C ILE A 445 14.49 -19.16 9.03
N GLU A 446 13.95 -19.90 8.06
CA GLU A 446 14.70 -20.45 6.93
C GLU A 446 14.63 -19.47 5.77
N TRP A 447 15.71 -19.39 4.98
CA TRP A 447 15.70 -18.55 3.79
C TRP A 447 16.55 -19.13 2.66
N ASN A 448 16.08 -18.90 1.44
CA ASN A 448 16.65 -19.45 0.21
C ASN A 448 16.81 -18.38 -0.86
N ILE A 449 17.80 -18.54 -1.75
CA ILE A 449 17.85 -17.79 -3.01
C ILE A 449 17.73 -18.75 -4.18
N PHE A 450 16.75 -18.51 -5.04
CA PHE A 450 16.55 -19.23 -6.29
C PHE A 450 16.91 -18.37 -7.51
N ASP A 451 17.46 -18.98 -8.55
CA ASP A 451 17.53 -18.34 -9.87
C ASP A 451 16.18 -18.39 -10.60
N SER A 452 16.11 -17.77 -11.78
CA SER A 452 14.92 -17.77 -12.63
C SER A 452 14.48 -19.15 -13.16
N ASN A 453 15.34 -20.17 -13.04
CA ASN A 453 15.03 -21.55 -13.41
C ASN A 453 14.65 -22.41 -12.18
N ASN A 454 14.44 -21.77 -11.03
CA ASN A 454 14.14 -22.39 -9.73
C ASN A 454 15.26 -23.30 -9.21
N ASN A 455 16.52 -23.06 -9.61
CA ASN A 455 17.66 -23.71 -8.97
C ASN A 455 17.95 -23.02 -7.64
N ASN A 456 17.99 -23.79 -6.55
CA ASN A 456 18.39 -23.26 -5.24
C ASN A 456 19.90 -23.00 -5.21
N LEU A 457 20.29 -21.74 -5.01
CA LEU A 457 21.68 -21.29 -4.97
C LEU A 457 22.22 -21.23 -3.55
N ILE A 458 21.36 -21.03 -2.56
CA ILE A 458 21.72 -21.02 -1.15
C ILE A 458 20.51 -21.35 -0.29
N TYR A 459 20.76 -22.16 0.75
CA TYR A 459 19.85 -22.39 1.85
C TYR A 459 20.57 -22.03 3.14
N ASN A 460 19.89 -21.32 4.03
CA ASN A 460 20.41 -20.96 5.34
C ASN A 460 19.24 -20.77 6.32
N SER A 461 19.59 -20.58 7.59
CA SER A 461 18.61 -20.28 8.63
C SER A 461 19.15 -19.28 9.65
N THR A 462 18.23 -18.58 10.29
CA THR A 462 18.51 -17.58 11.33
C THR A 462 17.71 -17.93 12.57
N GLU A 463 18.42 -18.36 13.62
CA GLU A 463 17.85 -18.71 14.91
C GLU A 463 17.06 -17.54 15.52
N SER A 464 16.13 -17.85 16.40
CA SER A 464 15.30 -16.86 17.09
C SER A 464 16.13 -15.78 17.77
N LEU A 465 15.72 -14.51 17.60
CA LEU A 465 16.35 -13.33 18.23
C LEU A 465 17.84 -13.17 17.88
N THR A 466 18.25 -13.57 16.67
CA THR A 466 19.64 -13.48 16.18
C THR A 466 19.76 -12.80 14.82
N GLU A 467 21.00 -12.50 14.44
CA GLU A 467 21.38 -12.01 13.11
C GLU A 467 22.28 -13.03 12.39
N ASN A 468 22.05 -13.21 11.09
CA ASN A 468 22.89 -13.98 10.18
C ASN A 468 23.40 -13.08 9.05
N SER A 469 24.67 -13.27 8.63
CA SER A 469 25.24 -12.59 7.48
C SER A 469 26.03 -13.57 6.64
N THR A 470 25.59 -13.79 5.41
CA THR A 470 26.16 -14.79 4.51
C THR A 470 26.48 -14.19 3.15
N GLN A 471 27.65 -14.54 2.60
CA GLN A 471 28.08 -14.02 1.31
C GLN A 471 27.80 -15.03 0.20
N ILE A 472 27.32 -14.54 -0.94
CA ILE A 472 27.05 -15.34 -2.15
C ILE A 472 27.59 -14.62 -3.39
N TYR A 473 28.08 -15.37 -4.37
CA TYR A 473 28.39 -14.84 -5.70
C TYR A 473 27.17 -15.03 -6.60
N LEU A 474 26.70 -13.94 -7.22
CA LEU A 474 25.59 -13.97 -8.16
C LEU A 474 26.05 -13.39 -9.49
N GLU A 475 25.59 -13.98 -10.59
CA GLU A 475 25.79 -13.46 -11.94
C GLU A 475 24.69 -12.45 -12.29
N ASN A 476 24.82 -11.75 -13.42
CA ASN A 476 23.74 -10.95 -13.96
C ASN A 476 22.49 -11.83 -14.18
N GLY A 477 21.35 -11.41 -13.64
CA GLY A 477 20.10 -12.16 -13.74
C GLY A 477 19.03 -11.74 -12.75
N ASN A 478 17.90 -12.45 -12.78
CA ASN A 478 16.79 -12.28 -11.84
C ASN A 478 16.75 -13.44 -10.86
N TYR A 479 16.48 -13.11 -9.61
CA TYR A 479 16.51 -14.03 -8.48
C TYR A 479 15.30 -13.85 -7.58
N PHE A 480 15.00 -14.89 -6.82
CA PHE A 480 13.96 -14.90 -5.79
C PHE A 480 14.60 -15.15 -4.43
N LEU A 481 14.25 -14.33 -3.45
CA LEU A 481 14.58 -14.54 -2.04
C LEU A 481 13.31 -15.01 -1.36
N VAL A 482 13.37 -16.18 -0.73
CA VAL A 482 12.21 -16.82 -0.10
C VAL A 482 12.51 -17.03 1.36
N PHE A 483 11.62 -16.55 2.24
CA PHE A 483 11.65 -16.83 3.66
C PHE A 483 10.58 -17.86 4.00
N GLU A 484 10.87 -18.73 4.96
CA GLU A 484 9.90 -19.67 5.51
C GLU A 484 10.05 -19.74 7.03
N SER A 485 8.93 -19.69 7.75
CA SER A 485 8.92 -19.77 9.21
C SER A 485 7.61 -20.41 9.70
N ILE A 486 7.59 -20.83 10.95
CA ILE A 486 6.35 -21.24 11.60
C ILE A 486 5.63 -19.99 12.12
N ALA A 487 4.44 -19.72 11.61
CA ALA A 487 3.54 -18.68 12.10
C ALA A 487 3.16 -18.93 13.56
N SER A 488 2.94 -17.86 14.32
CA SER A 488 2.43 -17.95 15.69
C SER A 488 1.16 -17.11 15.82
N GLU A 489 0.43 -17.25 16.93
CA GLU A 489 -0.71 -16.37 17.22
C GLU A 489 -0.30 -14.89 17.35
N ILE A 490 0.96 -14.61 17.66
CA ILE A 490 1.52 -13.26 17.77
C ILE A 490 2.26 -12.94 16.48
N ASN A 491 1.88 -11.83 15.83
CA ASN A 491 2.58 -11.32 14.66
C ASN A 491 4.04 -10.99 15.03
N SER A 492 4.98 -11.42 14.20
CA SER A 492 6.40 -11.09 14.39
C SER A 492 7.03 -10.58 13.10
N GLN A 493 8.28 -10.12 13.17
CA GLN A 493 8.98 -9.52 12.04
C GLN A 493 10.35 -10.17 11.85
N TYR A 494 10.89 -9.99 10.66
CA TYR A 494 12.31 -10.11 10.37
C TYR A 494 12.77 -8.96 9.49
N ASN A 495 14.04 -8.61 9.62
CA ASN A 495 14.67 -7.63 8.74
C ASN A 495 15.63 -8.33 7.80
N PHE A 496 15.77 -7.81 6.59
CA PHE A 496 16.75 -8.33 5.66
C PHE A 496 17.29 -7.28 4.70
N SER A 497 18.47 -7.56 4.13
CA SER A 497 19.07 -6.74 3.07
C SER A 497 19.97 -7.59 2.17
N ILE A 498 20.10 -7.16 0.92
CA ILE A 498 21.04 -7.70 -0.06
C ILE A 498 22.01 -6.59 -0.42
N GLU A 499 23.24 -6.69 0.07
CA GLU A 499 24.23 -5.62 -0.05
C GLU A 499 25.36 -6.00 -0.99
N THR A 500 25.74 -5.05 -1.84
CA THR A 500 26.96 -5.17 -2.66
C THR A 500 28.19 -4.99 -1.77
N THR A 501 29.12 -5.95 -1.83
CA THR A 501 30.31 -6.00 -0.96
C THR A 501 31.30 -4.84 -1.15
N LEU A 502 31.27 -4.18 -2.32
CA LEU A 502 32.15 -3.07 -2.68
C LEU A 502 31.43 -1.70 -2.69
N SER A 503 30.16 -1.62 -2.30
CA SER A 503 29.46 -0.33 -2.23
C SER A 503 29.99 0.51 -1.07
N THR A 504 30.37 1.73 -1.39
CA THR A 504 30.61 2.79 -0.42
C THR A 504 29.32 3.58 -0.28
N SER A 505 28.65 3.52 0.88
CA SER A 505 27.52 4.41 1.12
C SER A 505 28.02 5.87 1.11
N GLU A 506 27.61 6.65 0.10
CA GLU A 506 27.74 8.11 0.06
C GLU A 506 26.79 8.74 1.08
N SER A 507 27.06 8.53 2.36
CA SER A 507 26.44 9.27 3.45
C SER A 507 27.53 9.86 4.33
N ASN A 508 27.39 11.16 4.61
CA ASN A 508 28.33 12.04 5.28
C ASN A 508 29.22 11.30 6.28
N ILE A 509 30.53 11.43 6.07
CA ILE A 509 31.60 10.84 6.88
C ILE A 509 31.44 11.34 8.32
N ALA A 510 30.65 10.63 9.14
CA ALA A 510 30.85 10.65 10.57
C ALA A 510 32.32 10.28 10.82
N ASN A 511 32.98 10.95 11.77
CA ASN A 511 34.42 10.95 12.05
C ASN A 511 35.08 9.57 12.31
N ILE A 512 34.99 8.63 11.36
CA ILE A 512 35.59 7.29 11.44
C ILE A 512 36.90 7.34 10.66
N LYS A 513 38.01 7.10 11.35
CA LYS A 513 39.34 7.01 10.74
C LYS A 513 39.96 5.66 11.03
N ILE A 514 40.45 4.99 9.98
CA ILE A 514 41.26 3.78 10.11
C ILE A 514 42.72 4.16 9.96
N SER A 515 43.52 3.90 10.99
CA SER A 515 44.94 4.27 11.02
C SER A 515 45.81 3.24 11.75
N PRO A 516 47.07 3.02 11.31
CA PRO A 516 47.66 3.56 10.09
C PRO A 516 47.03 2.95 8.83
N ASN A 517 47.02 3.68 7.72
CA ASN A 517 46.66 3.16 6.40
C ASN A 517 47.53 3.89 5.36
N PRO A 518 48.50 3.24 4.69
CA PRO A 518 48.77 1.80 4.71
C PRO A 518 49.30 1.26 6.04
N PHE A 519 48.96 0.01 6.39
CA PHE A 519 49.31 -0.67 7.64
C PHE A 519 50.31 -1.80 7.44
N ASP A 520 50.97 -2.21 8.54
CA ASP A 520 51.93 -3.32 8.55
C ASP A 520 51.38 -4.57 9.24
N SER A 521 50.77 -4.45 10.42
CA SER A 521 50.14 -5.59 11.10
C SER A 521 48.84 -5.24 11.78
N THR A 522 48.76 -4.07 12.41
CA THR A 522 47.54 -3.66 13.14
C THR A 522 46.97 -2.36 12.59
N ILE A 523 45.65 -2.22 12.70
CA ILE A 523 44.91 -0.99 12.43
C ILE A 523 44.06 -0.63 13.65
N ASN A 524 43.82 0.66 13.85
CA ASN A 524 42.94 1.21 14.86
C ASN A 524 41.79 1.96 14.19
N ILE A 525 40.58 1.79 14.72
CA ILE A 525 39.39 2.54 14.32
C ILE A 525 39.19 3.66 15.35
N SER A 526 39.28 4.91 14.90
CA SER A 526 38.92 6.08 15.68
C SER A 526 37.54 6.54 15.26
N SER A 527 36.56 6.49 16.16
CA SER A 527 35.15 6.82 15.88
C SER A 527 34.44 7.27 17.15
N ASN A 528 33.36 8.04 17.00
CA ASN A 528 32.41 8.33 18.10
C ASN A 528 31.44 7.17 18.35
N LEU A 529 31.52 6.13 17.54
CA LEU A 529 30.68 4.94 17.56
C LEU A 529 31.54 3.72 17.84
N ILE A 530 31.01 2.79 18.62
CA ILE A 530 31.65 1.51 18.89
C ILE A 530 31.10 0.49 17.89
N PHE A 531 32.00 -0.18 17.18
CA PHE A 531 31.66 -1.27 16.28
C PHE A 531 31.84 -2.62 16.97
N ASN A 532 30.97 -3.58 16.67
CA ASN A 532 30.98 -4.91 17.28
C ASN A 532 31.69 -5.94 16.41
N LYS A 533 31.72 -5.73 15.08
CA LYS A 533 32.35 -6.65 14.12
C LYS A 533 33.11 -5.88 13.04
N ALA A 534 34.17 -6.51 12.53
CA ALA A 534 34.87 -6.11 11.31
C ALA A 534 34.92 -7.28 10.34
N GLN A 535 34.60 -7.02 9.07
CA GLN A 535 34.68 -7.99 7.99
C GLN A 535 35.72 -7.52 6.97
N ILE A 536 36.64 -8.40 6.58
CA ILE A 536 37.72 -8.07 5.64
C ILE A 536 37.44 -8.73 4.31
N TYR A 537 37.57 -7.96 3.23
CA TYR A 537 37.33 -8.37 1.86
C TYR A 537 38.56 -8.13 0.99
N ASN A 538 38.81 -8.99 0.01
CA ASN A 538 39.81 -8.74 -1.02
C ASN A 538 39.33 -7.68 -2.03
N SER A 539 40.19 -7.32 -2.99
CA SER A 539 39.86 -6.35 -4.04
C SER A 539 38.75 -6.80 -5.00
N LEU A 540 38.36 -8.08 -4.97
CA LEU A 540 37.29 -8.67 -5.77
C LEU A 540 35.96 -8.78 -4.99
N GLY A 541 35.91 -8.30 -3.73
CA GLY A 541 34.70 -8.37 -2.90
C GLY A 541 34.50 -9.69 -2.13
N GLN A 542 35.43 -10.65 -2.26
CA GLN A 542 35.36 -11.92 -1.52
C GLN A 542 35.73 -11.70 -0.04
N LYS A 543 34.89 -12.17 0.87
CA LYS A 543 35.11 -12.12 2.33
C LYS A 543 36.24 -13.08 2.71
N LEU A 544 37.28 -12.55 3.33
CA LEU A 544 38.44 -13.30 3.79
C LEU A 544 38.31 -13.73 5.24
N MET A 545 37.76 -12.86 6.10
CA MET A 545 37.59 -13.12 7.53
C MET A 545 36.59 -12.16 8.17
N THR A 546 36.00 -12.61 9.28
CA THR A 546 35.18 -11.81 10.21
C THR A 546 35.84 -11.81 11.58
N LEU A 547 35.88 -10.65 12.23
CA LEU A 547 36.54 -10.43 13.51
C LEU A 547 35.58 -9.72 14.47
N ASP A 548 35.39 -10.28 15.66
CA ASP A 548 34.69 -9.59 16.73
C ASP A 548 35.58 -8.47 17.30
N LEU A 549 35.01 -7.27 17.37
CA LEU A 549 35.72 -6.08 17.81
C LEU A 549 35.57 -5.88 19.31
N LYS A 550 36.72 -5.65 19.96
CA LYS A 550 36.79 -5.27 21.37
C LYS A 550 36.57 -3.76 21.54
N PRO A 551 36.27 -3.28 22.76
CA PRO A 551 36.08 -1.84 23.03
C PRO A 551 37.27 -0.96 22.63
N GLU A 552 38.49 -1.50 22.57
CA GLU A 552 39.69 -0.76 22.14
C GLU A 552 39.74 -0.50 20.63
N GLN A 553 38.84 -1.13 19.85
CA GLN A 553 38.68 -0.93 18.40
C GLN A 553 39.99 -1.08 17.59
N LYS A 554 40.86 -1.99 18.03
CA LYS A 554 42.13 -2.34 17.41
C LYS A 554 42.07 -3.74 16.82
N ILE A 555 42.56 -3.89 15.59
CA ILE A 555 42.49 -5.13 14.81
C ILE A 555 43.89 -5.56 14.42
N ASP A 556 44.19 -6.85 14.61
CA ASP A 556 45.39 -7.49 14.09
C ASP A 556 45.07 -8.18 12.75
N LEU A 557 45.76 -7.75 11.71
CA LEU A 557 45.68 -8.20 10.33
C LEU A 557 47.08 -8.61 9.81
N SER A 558 47.93 -9.09 10.72
CA SER A 558 49.28 -9.58 10.42
C SER A 558 49.26 -10.69 9.36
N GLU A 559 48.25 -11.56 9.39
CA GLU A 559 48.08 -12.70 8.47
C GLU A 559 47.76 -12.31 7.02
N LEU A 560 47.30 -11.08 6.77
CA LEU A 560 47.04 -10.63 5.40
C LEU A 560 48.35 -10.40 4.63
N LYS A 561 48.37 -10.86 3.37
CA LYS A 561 49.46 -10.59 2.44
C LYS A 561 49.45 -9.11 2.01
N ARG A 562 50.58 -8.64 1.46
CA ARG A 562 50.66 -7.31 0.85
C ARG A 562 49.58 -7.15 -0.23
N GLY A 563 48.79 -6.08 -0.16
CA GLY A 563 47.66 -5.91 -1.06
C GLY A 563 46.70 -4.80 -0.64
N ILE A 564 45.63 -4.66 -1.43
CA ILE A 564 44.50 -3.77 -1.18
C ILE A 564 43.33 -4.61 -0.70
N TYR A 565 42.70 -4.16 0.39
CA TYR A 565 41.55 -4.81 1.00
C TYR A 565 40.48 -3.77 1.30
N ASN A 566 39.24 -4.23 1.49
CA ASN A 566 38.18 -3.44 2.09
C ASN A 566 37.86 -4.00 3.47
N ILE A 567 37.62 -3.12 4.44
CA ILE A 567 37.15 -3.47 5.77
C ILE A 567 35.77 -2.85 5.98
N THR A 568 34.81 -3.69 6.30
CA THR A 568 33.45 -3.28 6.65
C THR A 568 33.28 -3.39 8.17
N LEU A 569 33.00 -2.26 8.80
CA LEU A 569 32.72 -2.14 10.23
C LEU A 569 31.22 -2.22 10.47
N VAL A 570 30.80 -3.06 11.41
CA VAL A 570 29.38 -3.35 11.66
C VAL A 570 29.06 -3.17 13.15
N ASN A 571 27.96 -2.47 13.44
CA ASN A 571 27.25 -2.51 14.71
C ASN A 571 25.75 -2.62 14.44
N ARG A 572 24.95 -2.62 15.51
CA ARG A 572 23.48 -2.74 15.44
C ARG A 572 22.79 -1.67 14.58
N SER A 573 23.45 -0.55 14.27
CA SER A 573 22.83 0.57 13.55
C SER A 573 23.54 0.96 12.26
N GLN A 574 24.78 0.54 12.04
CA GLN A 574 25.63 1.03 10.96
C GLN A 574 26.55 -0.04 10.39
N ARG A 575 26.67 0.00 9.07
CA ARG A 575 27.66 -0.71 8.28
C ARG A 575 28.46 0.28 7.44
N LYS A 576 29.79 0.30 7.59
CA LYS A 576 30.66 1.24 6.87
C LYS A 576 31.91 0.55 6.33
N THR A 577 32.14 0.70 5.03
CA THR A 577 33.25 0.06 4.30
C THR A 577 34.37 1.07 4.03
N PHE A 578 35.61 0.69 4.32
CA PHE A 578 36.81 1.48 4.09
C PHE A 578 37.85 0.69 3.33
N LYS A 579 38.58 1.36 2.43
CA LYS A 579 39.75 0.78 1.77
C LYS A 579 40.95 0.82 2.69
N ILE A 580 41.63 -0.32 2.87
CA ILE A 580 42.88 -0.44 3.62
C ILE A 580 43.98 -1.08 2.76
N ILE A 581 45.24 -0.68 2.99
CA ILE A 581 46.39 -1.11 2.19
C ILE A 581 47.41 -1.75 3.13
N LYS A 582 47.73 -3.03 2.91
CA LYS A 582 48.79 -3.76 3.61
C LYS A 582 50.11 -3.56 2.88
N LYS A 583 51.16 -3.15 3.60
CA LYS A 583 52.50 -2.91 3.05
C LYS A 583 53.28 -4.16 2.71
#